data_AF-A0A3C0V8N6-F1
#
_entry.id   AF-A0A3C0V8N6-F1
#
_cell.length_a   1.000
_cell.length_b   1.000
_cell.length_c   1.000
_cell.angle_alpha   90.00
_cell.angle_beta   90.00
_cell.angle_gamma   90.00
#
_symmetry.space_group_name_H-M   'P 1'
#
loop_
_entity.id
_entity.type
_entity.pdbx_description
1 polymer ?
#
loop_
_entity_poly.entity_id
_entity_poly.type
_entity_poly.pdbx_seq_one_letter_code
_entity_poly.pdbx_strand_id
1 'polypeptide(L)' 'MRTTRKLGRRGFLGGAAAAAAFNVIPRHVLGSAGEPSANNKLNIAGVGTGGMGSHDIRSVPTENIVAVCDVDA' A
#
# COMPACT_ATOMS: atom_id res chain seq x y z
N MET A 1 26.55 31.33 -28.88
CA MET A 1 25.20 31.93 -28.81
C MET A 1 24.30 31.01 -27.98
N ARG A 2 23.93 31.39 -26.75
CA ARG A 2 23.15 30.53 -25.84
C ARG A 2 21.67 30.89 -26.00
N THR A 3 20.91 30.06 -26.70
CA THR A 3 19.46 30.28 -26.89
C THR A 3 18.72 29.92 -25.60
N THR A 4 18.29 30.92 -24.84
CA THR A 4 17.40 30.71 -23.69
C THR A 4 16.06 30.20 -24.20
N ARG A 5 15.76 28.91 -24.02
CA ARG A 5 14.43 28.36 -24.34
C ARG A 5 13.42 28.97 -23.36
N LYS A 6 12.51 29.82 -23.86
CA LYS A 6 11.37 30.27 -23.05
C LYS A 6 10.47 29.07 -22.79
N LEU A 7 10.23 28.75 -21.51
CA LEU A 7 9.24 27.76 -21.09
C LEU A 7 7.86 28.28 -21.48
N GLY A 8 7.28 27.72 -22.53
CA GLY A 8 5.92 28.05 -22.95
C GLY A 8 4.87 27.44 -22.03
N ARG A 9 3.68 28.03 -22.00
CA ARG A 9 2.53 27.58 -21.17
C ARG A 9 2.25 26.07 -21.31
N ARG A 10 2.32 25.52 -22.53
CA ARG A 10 2.14 24.08 -22.78
C ARG A 10 3.24 23.21 -22.15
N GLY A 11 4.50 23.65 -22.20
CA GLY A 11 5.61 22.94 -21.56
C GLY A 11 5.51 22.98 -20.04
N PHE A 12 5.10 24.12 -19.48
CA PHE A 12 4.83 24.25 -18.05
C PHE A 12 3.67 23.37 -17.59
N LEU A 13 2.51 23.43 -18.27
CA LEU A 13 1.35 22.59 -17.95
C LEU A 13 1.65 21.10 -18.14
N GLY A 14 2.39 20.73 -19.19
CA GLY A 14 2.83 19.35 -19.41
C GLY A 14 3.74 18.84 -18.29
N GLY A 15 4.69 19.67 -17.83
CA GLY A 15 5.55 19.36 -16.69
C GLY A 15 4.77 19.25 -15.38
N ALA A 16 3.82 20.16 -15.13
CA ALA A 16 2.97 20.15 -13.94
C ALA A 16 2.04 18.92 -13.90
N ALA A 17 1.44 18.55 -15.04
CA ALA A 17 0.62 17.34 -15.15
C ALA A 17 1.44 16.06 -14.92
N ALA A 18 2.67 15.99 -15.44
CA ALA A 18 3.58 14.88 -15.19
C ALA A 18 3.96 14.78 -13.70
N ALA A 19 4.18 15.92 -13.03
CA ALA A 19 4.44 15.94 -11.58
C ALA A 19 3.19 15.53 -10.76
N ALA A 20 2.00 15.94 -11.18
CA ALA A 20 0.74 15.58 -10.52
C ALA A 20 0.45 14.07 -10.61
N ALA A 21 0.94 13.37 -11.64
CA ALA A 21 0.76 11.92 -11.77
C ALA A 21 1.33 11.13 -10.58
N PHE A 22 2.38 11.63 -9.91
CA PHE A 22 2.93 11.01 -8.70
C PHE A 22 2.04 11.14 -7.46
N ASN A 23 0.95 11.90 -7.53
CA ASN A 23 -0.03 12.04 -6.45
C ASN A 23 -1.23 11.10 -6.60
N VAL A 24 -1.23 10.21 -7.62
CA VAL A 24 -2.26 9.18 -7.77
C VAL A 24 -1.91 7.99 -6.87
N ILE A 25 -2.44 8.00 -5.66
CA ILE A 25 -2.21 6.96 -4.66
C ILE A 25 -3.44 6.02 -4.60
N PRO A 26 -3.26 4.69 -4.59
CA PRO A 26 -4.39 3.75 -4.46
C PRO A 26 -5.18 3.93 -3.16
N ARG A 27 -6.51 3.78 -3.23
CA ARG A 27 -7.43 3.95 -2.09
C ARG A 27 -7.10 3.08 -0.87
N HIS A 28 -6.57 1.88 -1.06
CA HIS A 28 -6.23 0.96 0.04
C HIS A 28 -4.95 1.39 0.79
N VAL A 29 -4.13 2.27 0.21
CA VAL A 29 -2.91 2.78 0.86
C VAL A 29 -3.27 3.84 1.88
N LEU A 30 -4.09 4.83 1.49
CA LEU A 30 -4.50 5.92 2.38
C LEU A 30 -5.67 5.54 3.30
N GLY A 31 -6.36 4.44 2.99
CA GLY A 31 -7.63 4.09 3.61
C GLY A 31 -8.77 4.83 2.93
N SER A 32 -9.85 4.12 2.65
CA SER A 32 -11.12 4.72 2.23
C SER A 32 -12.09 4.69 3.41
N ALA A 33 -13.18 5.47 3.34
CA ALA A 33 -14.21 5.40 4.36
C ALA A 33 -14.68 3.94 4.57
N GLY A 34 -14.47 3.42 5.79
CA GLY A 34 -14.82 2.04 6.16
C GLY A 34 -13.74 0.98 5.92
N GLU A 35 -12.58 1.31 5.33
CA GLU A 35 -11.47 0.37 5.12
C GLU A 35 -10.19 0.89 5.79
N PRO A 36 -9.49 0.08 6.61
CA PRO A 36 -8.24 0.52 7.22
C PRO A 36 -7.21 0.87 6.14
N SER A 37 -6.45 1.94 6.37
CA SER A 37 -5.27 2.24 5.57
C SER A 37 -4.24 1.11 5.72
N ALA A 38 -3.30 1.01 4.79
CA ALA A 38 -2.22 0.03 4.88
C ALA A 38 -1.44 0.11 6.21
N ASN A 39 -1.36 1.31 6.81
CA ASN A 39 -0.68 1.55 8.09
C ASN A 39 -1.54 1.24 9.32
N ASN A 40 -2.85 1.06 9.16
CA ASN A 40 -3.78 0.76 10.26
C ASN A 40 -4.08 -0.73 10.42
N LYS A 41 -3.44 -1.59 9.63
CA LYS A 41 -3.52 -3.05 9.75
C LYS A 41 -2.54 -3.56 10.80
N LEU A 42 -2.95 -4.57 11.55
CA LEU A 42 -2.10 -5.27 12.51
C LEU A 42 -1.16 -6.24 11.78
N ASN A 43 0.05 -6.36 12.30
CA ASN A 43 1.00 -7.39 11.90
C ASN A 43 0.88 -8.55 12.89
N ILE A 44 0.43 -9.70 12.39
CA ILE A 44 0.10 -10.88 13.19
C ILE A 44 1.09 -12.00 12.87
N ALA A 45 1.65 -12.60 13.92
CA ALA A 45 2.48 -13.80 13.83
C ALA A 45 1.76 -14.97 14.50
N GLY A 46 1.63 -16.09 13.78
CA GLY A 46 1.03 -17.32 14.29
C GLY A 46 2.08 -18.36 14.70
N VAL A 47 1.88 -19.01 15.85
CA VAL A 47 2.67 -20.16 16.31
C VAL A 47 1.72 -21.33 16.59
N GLY A 48 1.97 -22.49 16.00
CA GLY A 48 1.04 -23.62 16.02
C GLY A 48 -0.18 -23.34 15.14
N THR A 49 0.03 -23.27 13.82
CA THR A 49 -1.01 -22.86 12.87
C THR A 49 -1.86 -24.00 12.30
N GLY A 50 -1.64 -25.24 12.73
CA GLY A 50 -2.57 -26.35 12.55
C GLY A 50 -3.88 -26.17 13.34
N GLY A 51 -4.92 -26.94 12.96
CA GLY A 51 -6.18 -26.98 13.70
C GLY A 51 -6.82 -25.60 13.91
N MET A 52 -7.05 -25.23 15.18
CA MET A 52 -7.65 -23.94 15.55
C MET A 52 -6.79 -22.74 15.15
N GLY A 53 -5.46 -22.86 15.15
CA GLY A 53 -4.59 -21.76 14.70
C GLY A 53 -4.85 -21.37 13.24
N SER A 54 -5.20 -22.34 12.38
CA SER A 54 -5.60 -22.06 11.00
C SER A 54 -6.94 -21.34 10.91
N HIS A 55 -7.87 -21.65 11.82
CA HIS A 55 -9.17 -20.98 11.91
C HIS A 55 -9.00 -19.53 12.36
N ASP A 56 -8.19 -19.32 13.39
CA ASP A 56 -7.91 -18.00 13.95
C ASP A 56 -7.26 -17.09 12.91
N ILE A 57 -6.25 -17.58 12.18
CA ILE A 57 -5.62 -16.82 11.08
C ILE A 57 -6.63 -16.47 9.99
N ARG A 58 -7.54 -17.40 9.65
CA ARG A 58 -8.59 -17.16 8.63
C ARG A 58 -9.66 -16.19 9.12
N SER A 59 -9.81 -16.00 10.42
CA SER A 59 -10.80 -15.08 11.02
C SER A 59 -10.40 -13.60 10.92
N VAL A 60 -9.14 -13.30 10.58
CA VAL A 60 -8.59 -11.93 10.45
C VAL A 60 -8.13 -11.62 9.02
N PRO A 61 -9.01 -11.75 8.00
CA PRO A 61 -8.62 -11.71 6.58
C PRO A 61 -8.12 -10.32 6.11
N THR A 62 -8.37 -9.28 6.90
CA THR A 62 -7.98 -7.90 6.61
C THR A 62 -6.58 -7.55 7.08
N GLU A 63 -6.00 -8.35 7.98
CA GLU A 63 -4.74 -8.06 8.67
C GLU A 63 -3.53 -8.65 7.94
N ASN A 64 -2.33 -8.21 8.30
CA ASN A 64 -1.10 -8.69 7.70
C ASN A 64 -0.57 -9.89 8.50
N ILE A 65 -0.57 -11.08 7.90
CA ILE A 65 0.11 -12.24 8.47
C ILE A 65 1.59 -12.16 8.09
N VAL A 66 2.45 -11.84 9.06
CA VAL A 66 3.87 -11.56 8.82
C VAL A 66 4.78 -12.75 9.11
N ALA A 67 4.31 -13.70 9.92
CA ALA A 67 5.05 -14.91 10.24
C ALA A 67 4.10 -16.05 10.62
N VAL A 68 4.51 -17.27 10.28
CA VAL A 68 3.83 -18.51 10.67
C VAL A 68 4.91 -19.51 11.08
N CYS A 69 4.68 -20.21 12.19
CA CYS A 69 5.52 -21.28 12.68
C CYS A 69 4.65 -22.47 13.10
N ASP A 70 5.04 -23.67 12.74
CA ASP A 70 4.44 -24.92 13.21
C ASP A 70 5.55 -25.95 13.48
N VAL A 71 5.35 -26.80 14.49
CA VAL A 71 6.35 -27.78 14.93
C VAL A 71 6.38 -29.02 14.04
N ASP A 72 5.24 -29.36 13.44
CA ASP A 72 5.06 -30.54 12.58
C ASP A 72 5.22 -30.21 11.07
N ALA A 73 5.88 -29.09 10.76
CA ALA A 73 6.09 -28.62 9.40
C ALA A 73 6.86 -29.62 8.52
#